data_AF-C7JIP3-F1
#
_entry.id   AF-C7JIP3-F1
#
_cell.length_a   1.000
_cell.length_b   1.000
_cell.length_c   1.000
_cell.angle_alpha   90.00
_cell.angle_beta   90.00
_cell.angle_gamma   90.00
#
_symmetry.space_group_name_H-M   'P 1'
#
loop_
_entity.id
_entity.type
_entity.pdbx_description
1 polymer ?
#
loop_
_entity_poly.entity_id
_entity_poly.type
_entity_poly.pdbx_seq_one_letter_code
_entity_poly.pdbx_strand_id
1 'polypeptide(L)'
;MTTNQAISSLIPKGIGKSYIFLHMLHSKVNLANKATGSAQQNLSKNLIETFETLIPNDKILYEFENKTSLLFDKIIKNFDEPHILAQLRDLLLPKLMSGEISIRDAEKMVEDAA
;
A
#
# COMPACT_ATOMS: atom_id res chain seq x y z
N MET A 1 2.09 -13.21 8.84
CA MET A 1 2.95 -12.73 7.75
C MET A 1 4.07 -13.75 7.57
N THR A 2 4.15 -14.40 6.41
CA THR A 2 5.21 -15.36 6.11
C THR A 2 6.22 -14.67 5.19
N THR A 3 7.44 -14.45 5.67
CA THR A 3 8.54 -13.92 4.86
C THR A 3 9.54 -15.03 4.54
N ASN A 4 10.22 -14.93 3.41
CA ASN A 4 11.34 -15.81 3.07
C ASN A 4 12.66 -15.21 3.58
N GLN A 5 13.77 -15.93 3.37
CA GLN A 5 15.10 -15.51 3.86
C GLN A 5 15.66 -14.25 3.17
N ALA A 6 15.06 -13.81 2.06
CA ALA A 6 15.46 -12.60 1.35
C ALA A 6 14.71 -11.34 1.84
N ILE A 7 13.75 -11.49 2.77
CA ILE A 7 12.90 -10.40 3.24
C ILE A 7 13.17 -10.15 4.73
N SER A 8 13.57 -8.92 5.04
CA SER A 8 13.63 -8.40 6.41
C SER A 8 12.40 -7.54 6.70
N SER A 9 11.70 -7.83 7.79
CA SER A 9 10.53 -7.04 8.22
C SER A 9 10.94 -5.98 9.23
N LEU A 10 10.53 -4.74 8.98
CA LEU A 10 10.67 -3.63 9.91
C LEU A 10 9.31 -3.35 10.56
N ILE A 11 9.22 -3.55 11.88
CA ILE A 11 7.98 -3.36 12.64
C ILE A 11 8.18 -2.20 13.63
N PRO A 12 7.56 -1.04 13.37
CA PRO A 12 7.61 0.09 14.30
C PRO A 12 6.94 -0.26 15.63
N LYS A 13 7.56 0.13 16.75
CA LYS A 13 7.01 -0.08 18.12
C LYS A 13 6.01 0.99 18.56
N GLY A 14 5.66 1.95 17.68
CA GLY A 14 4.81 3.10 17.99
C GLY A 14 4.25 3.78 16.74
N ILE A 15 3.97 5.09 16.85
CA ILE A 15 3.47 5.94 15.76
C ILE A 15 4.60 6.19 14.73
N GLY A 16 4.25 6.45 13.47
CA GLY A 16 5.20 6.76 12.41
C GLY A 16 5.43 5.64 11.41
N LYS A 17 4.44 4.76 11.20
CA LYS A 17 4.53 3.67 10.20
C LYS A 17 4.69 4.25 8.80
N SER A 18 3.87 5.25 8.45
CA SER A 18 3.97 5.94 7.17
C SER A 18 5.32 6.67 7.02
N TYR A 19 5.82 7.29 8.09
CA TYR A 19 7.13 7.95 8.08
C TYR A 19 8.25 6.95 7.78
N ILE A 20 8.31 5.85 8.53
CA ILE A 20 9.35 4.83 8.37
C ILE A 20 9.28 4.21 6.97
N PHE A 21 8.08 3.90 6.47
CA PHE A 21 7.90 3.37 5.13
C PHE A 21 8.43 4.33 4.06
N LEU A 22 8.02 5.61 4.10
CA LEU A 22 8.44 6.61 3.13
C LEU A 22 9.93 6.93 3.24
N HIS A 23 10.48 6.97 4.46
CA HIS A 23 11.89 7.17 4.68
C HIS A 23 12.72 6.01 4.09
N MET A 24 12.32 4.76 4.32
CA MET A 24 12.97 3.59 3.72
C MET A 24 12.84 3.56 2.20
N LEU A 25 11.68 3.96 1.66
CA LEU A 25 11.49 4.10 0.23
C LEU A 25 12.44 5.13 -0.38
N HIS A 26 12.60 6.29 0.27
CA HIS A 26 13.51 7.34 -0.17
C HIS A 26 15.00 6.94 -0.01
N SER A 27 15.32 6.21 1.06
CA SER A 27 16.67 5.69 1.34
C SER A 27 17.04 4.46 0.51
N LYS A 28 16.12 3.92 -0.30
CA LYS A 28 16.32 2.70 -1.10
C LYS A 28 17.58 2.74 -1.94
N VAL A 29 17.86 3.84 -2.64
CA VAL A 29 19.05 3.98 -3.49
C VAL A 29 20.33 3.99 -2.65
N ASN A 30 20.31 4.70 -1.51
CA ASN A 30 21.45 4.72 -0.59
C ASN A 30 21.74 3.33 -0.01
N LEU A 31 20.69 2.62 0.40
CA LEU A 31 20.77 1.25 0.91
C LEU A 31 21.29 0.30 -0.17
N ALA A 32 20.78 0.40 -1.41
CA ALA A 32 21.23 -0.42 -2.53
C ALA A 32 22.72 -0.19 -2.87
N ASN A 33 23.22 1.03 -2.75
CA ASN A 33 24.65 1.32 -2.95
C ASN A 33 25.56 0.78 -1.85
N LYS A 34 25.00 0.50 -0.66
CA LYS A 34 25.69 -0.13 0.47
C LYS A 34 25.54 -1.66 0.48
N ALA A 35 24.71 -2.20 -0.42
CA ALA A 35 24.53 -3.63 -0.55
C ALA A 35 25.82 -4.27 -1.11
N THR A 36 26.00 -5.55 -0.78
CA THR A 36 27.22 -6.29 -1.11
C THR A 36 26.87 -7.51 -1.95
N GLY A 37 27.79 -7.97 -2.79
CA GLY A 37 27.59 -9.14 -3.67
C GLY A 37 27.65 -8.76 -5.15
N SER A 38 28.40 -9.55 -5.92
CA SER A 38 28.68 -9.28 -7.34
C SER A 38 27.56 -9.74 -8.29
N ALA A 39 26.86 -10.82 -7.95
CA ALA A 39 25.80 -11.39 -8.78
C ALA A 39 24.37 -10.99 -8.31
N GLN A 40 24.17 -10.86 -7.00
CA GLN A 40 22.96 -10.34 -6.39
C GLN A 40 23.34 -9.37 -5.27
N GLN A 41 22.73 -8.19 -5.29
CA GLN A 41 22.89 -7.20 -4.23
C GLN A 41 22.19 -7.72 -2.97
N ASN A 42 22.97 -7.98 -1.93
CA ASN A 42 22.50 -8.44 -0.63
C ASN A 42 22.59 -7.32 0.42
N LEU A 43 21.44 -7.00 1.01
CA LEU A 43 21.33 -6.13 2.18
C LEU A 43 21.42 -7.01 3.43
N SER A 44 22.54 -6.96 4.14
CA SER A 44 22.71 -7.76 5.36
C SER A 44 21.82 -7.22 6.50
N LYS A 45 21.36 -8.12 7.38
CA LYS A 45 20.60 -7.77 8.59
C LYS A 45 21.32 -6.70 9.43
N ASN A 46 22.65 -6.85 9.58
CA ASN A 46 23.47 -5.91 10.32
C ASN A 46 23.50 -4.52 9.69
N LEU A 47 23.54 -4.41 8.36
CA LEU A 47 23.48 -3.12 7.67
C LEU A 47 22.15 -2.41 7.92
N ILE A 48 21.03 -3.15 7.95
CA ILE A 48 19.71 -2.59 8.24
C ILE A 48 19.61 -2.15 9.71
N GLU A 49 20.10 -2.97 10.65
CA GLU A 49 20.08 -2.65 12.09
C GLU A 49 20.97 -1.46 12.46
N THR A 50 22.04 -1.21 11.71
CA THR A 50 22.98 -0.09 11.92
C THR A 50 22.67 1.13 11.06
N PHE A 51 21.61 1.08 10.24
CA PHE A 51 21.24 2.20 9.38
C PHE A 51 20.67 3.36 10.22
N GLU A 52 21.49 4.40 10.40
CA GLU A 52 21.09 5.60 11.13
C GLU A 52 19.93 6.31 10.42
N THR A 53 18.86 6.52 11.18
CA THR A 53 17.64 7.20 10.73
C THR A 53 17.29 8.29 11.72
N LEU A 54 16.98 9.49 11.22
CA LEU A 54 16.42 10.55 12.06
C LEU A 54 15.01 10.14 12.47
N ILE A 55 14.73 10.09 13.77
CA ILE A 55 13.38 9.87 14.29
C ILE A 55 12.88 11.22 14.85
N PRO A 56 11.89 11.86 14.20
CA PRO A 56 11.25 13.06 14.73
C PRO A 56 10.55 12.77 16.07
N ASN A 57 10.27 13.82 16.84
CA ASN A 57 9.46 13.67 18.05
C ASN A 57 8.02 13.24 17.73
N ASP A 58 7.35 12.67 18.74
CA ASP A 58 6.01 12.08 18.60
C ASP A 58 4.95 13.06 18.08
N LYS A 59 5.05 14.35 18.44
CA LYS A 59 4.11 15.38 17.97
C LYS A 59 4.20 15.54 16.45
N ILE A 60 5.42 15.60 15.91
CA ILE A 60 5.63 15.71 14.46
C ILE A 60 5.20 14.42 13.76
N LEU A 61 5.54 13.26 14.32
CA LEU A 61 5.14 11.96 13.77
C LEU A 61 3.62 11.81 13.71
N TYR A 62 2.90 12.25 14.74
CA TYR A 62 1.44 12.21 14.77
C TYR A 62 0.81 13.08 13.68
N GLU A 63 1.25 14.33 13.55
CA GLU A 63 0.76 15.24 12.50
C GLU A 63 1.07 14.73 11.09
N PHE A 64 2.25 14.10 10.92
CA PHE A 64 2.63 13.48 9.66
C PHE A 64 1.75 12.27 9.34
N GLU A 65 1.55 11.38 10.31
CA GLU A 65 0.72 10.18 10.16
C GLU A 65 -0.72 10.55 9.82
N ASN A 66 -1.31 11.56 10.49
CA ASN A 66 -2.68 12.01 10.20
C ASN A 66 -2.87 12.50 8.76
N LYS A 67 -1.86 13.16 8.20
CA LYS A 67 -1.92 13.65 6.81
C LYS A 67 -1.68 12.52 5.82
N THR A 68 -0.73 11.64 6.12
CA THR A 68 -0.30 10.58 5.20
C THR A 68 -1.24 9.38 5.21
N SER A 69 -1.87 9.05 6.33
CA SER A 69 -2.86 7.97 6.42
C SER A 69 -4.02 8.19 5.45
N LEU A 70 -4.56 9.41 5.41
CA LEU A 70 -5.62 9.79 4.46
C LEU A 70 -5.19 9.61 2.99
N LEU A 71 -3.91 9.83 2.68
CA LEU A 71 -3.37 9.63 1.34
C LEU A 71 -3.20 8.15 1.03
N PHE A 72 -2.65 7.36 1.96
CA PHE A 72 -2.52 5.92 1.80
C PHE A 72 -3.89 5.23 1.66
N ASP A 73 -4.88 5.63 2.46
CA ASP A 73 -6.24 5.10 2.35
C ASP A 73 -6.85 5.39 0.97
N LYS A 74 -6.63 6.59 0.43
CA LYS A 74 -7.05 6.93 -0.94
C LYS A 74 -6.31 6.08 -1.98
N ILE A 75 -5.00 5.89 -1.82
CA ILE A 75 -4.21 5.05 -2.75
C ILE A 75 -4.75 3.61 -2.74
N ILE A 76 -5.02 3.04 -1.57
CA ILE A 76 -5.54 1.68 -1.43
C ILE A 76 -6.92 1.58 -2.09
N LYS A 77 -7.84 2.49 -1.78
CA LYS A 77 -9.18 2.51 -2.40
C LYS A 77 -9.11 2.64 -3.91
N ASN A 78 -8.26 3.53 -4.43
CA ASN A 78 -8.09 3.73 -5.87
C ASN A 78 -7.40 2.54 -6.56
N PHE A 79 -6.64 1.74 -5.81
CA PHE A 79 -6.03 0.52 -6.34
C PHE A 79 -7.08 -0.59 -6.52
N ASP A 80 -8.04 -0.70 -5.60
CA ASP A 80 -9.09 -1.72 -5.63
C ASP A 80 -10.29 -1.31 -6.52
N GLU A 81 -10.59 -0.02 -6.63
CA GLU A 81 -11.74 0.53 -7.36
C GLU A 81 -11.83 0.02 -8.82
N PRO A 82 -10.77 0.00 -9.64
CA PRO A 82 -10.85 -0.52 -11.01
C PRO A 82 -11.26 -2.00 -11.06
N HIS A 83 -10.84 -2.80 -10.09
CA HIS A 83 -11.20 -4.21 -10.04
C HIS A 83 -12.69 -4.38 -9.73
N ILE A 84 -13.19 -3.64 -8.74
CA ILE A 84 -14.60 -3.63 -8.37
C ILE A 84 -15.46 -3.16 -9.54
N LEU A 85 -15.07 -2.06 -10.22
CA LEU A 85 -15.79 -1.55 -11.38
C LEU A 85 -15.80 -2.53 -12.56
N ALA A 86 -14.67 -3.23 -12.80
CA ALA A 86 -14.61 -4.26 -13.83
C ALA A 86 -15.52 -5.44 -13.52
N GLN A 87 -15.53 -5.92 -12.27
CA GLN A 87 -16.44 -6.98 -11.82
C GLN A 87 -17.91 -6.58 -11.96
N LEU A 88 -18.24 -5.35 -11.56
CA LEU A 88 -19.60 -4.81 -11.68
C LEU A 88 -20.03 -4.73 -13.15
N ARG A 89 -19.16 -4.24 -14.03
CA ARG A 89 -19.40 -4.21 -15.48
C ARG A 89 -19.66 -5.63 -16.00
N ASP A 90 -18.79 -6.58 -15.68
CA ASP A 90 -18.86 -7.94 -16.20
C ASP A 90 -20.10 -8.69 -15.67
N LEU A 91 -20.59 -8.32 -14.49
CA LEU A 91 -21.85 -8.80 -13.93
C LEU A 91 -23.08 -8.19 -14.63
N LEU A 92 -23.11 -6.86 -14.79
CA LEU A 92 -24.29 -6.14 -15.25
C LEU A 92 -24.46 -6.15 -16.76
N LEU A 93 -23.37 -6.03 -17.52
CA LEU A 93 -23.43 -5.86 -18.98
C LEU A 93 -24.14 -7.03 -19.69
N PRO A 94 -23.87 -8.32 -19.37
CA PRO A 94 -24.59 -9.43 -20.00
C PRO A 94 -26.08 -9.43 -19.68
N LYS A 95 -26.46 -9.06 -18.45
CA LYS A 95 -27.87 -9.00 -18.01
C LYS A 95 -28.63 -7.86 -18.67
N LEU A 96 -27.97 -6.71 -18.86
CA LEU A 96 -28.52 -5.58 -19.60
C LEU A 96 -28.66 -5.89 -21.09
N MET A 97 -27.64 -6.50 -21.71
CA MET A 97 -27.66 -6.86 -23.14
C MET A 97 -28.70 -7.94 -23.47
N SER A 98 -28.96 -8.86 -22.54
CA SER A 98 -30.02 -9.87 -22.69
C SER A 98 -31.42 -9.34 -22.39
N GLY A 99 -31.53 -8.15 -21.79
CA GLY A 99 -32.80 -7.58 -21.34
C GLY A 99 -33.36 -8.23 -20.07
N GLU A 100 -32.58 -9.03 -19.36
CA GLU A 100 -32.97 -9.66 -18.08
C GLU A 100 -33.25 -8.60 -17.01
N ILE A 101 -32.51 -7.49 -17.03
CA ILE A 101 -32.68 -6.34 -16.14
C ILE A 101 -32.75 -5.04 -16.94
N SER A 102 -33.47 -4.05 -16.42
CA SER A 102 -33.46 -2.69 -16.95
C SER A 102 -32.36 -1.84 -16.33
N ILE A 103 -32.12 -0.65 -16.89
CA ILE A 103 -31.18 0.33 -16.31
C ILE A 103 -31.58 0.70 -14.88
N ARG A 104 -32.89 0.85 -14.62
CA ARG A 104 -33.41 1.19 -13.28
C ARG A 104 -33.13 0.10 -12.26
N ASP A 105 -33.22 -1.16 -12.68
CA ASP A 105 -32.92 -2.30 -11.82
C ASP A 105 -31.43 -2.33 -11.47
N ALA A 106 -30.56 -2.08 -12.46
CA ALA A 106 -29.12 -1.99 -12.25
C ALA A 106 -28.71 -0.84 -11.32
N GLU A 107 -29.31 0.36 -11.47
CA GLU A 107 -29.07 1.50 -10.58
C GLU A 107 -29.43 1.15 -9.13
N LYS A 108 -30.62 0.55 -8.93
CA LYS A 108 -31.06 0.11 -7.60
C LYS A 108 -30.13 -0.93 -6.98
N MET A 109 -29.66 -1.90 -7.77
CA MET A 109 -28.70 -2.91 -7.29
C MET A 109 -27.37 -2.31 -6.82
N VAL A 110 -26.93 -1.21 -7.44
CA VAL A 110 -25.71 -0.50 -7.04
C VAL A 110 -25.95 0.33 -5.78
N GLU A 111 -27.10 1.02 -5.67
CA GLU A 111 -27.47 1.78 -4.48
C GLU A 111 -27.61 0.88 -3.24
N ASP A 112 -28.23 -0.30 -3.38
CA ASP A 112 -28.41 -1.25 -2.27
C ASP A 112 -27.08 -1.86 -1.78
N ALA A 113 -26.02 -1.78 -2.59
CA ALA A 113 -24.69 -2.34 -2.28
C ALA A 113 -23.70 -1.32 -1.69
N ALA A 114 -24.02 -0.02 -1.73
CA ALA A 114 -23.19 1.09 -1.26
C ALA A 114 -23.49 1.46 0.21
#